data_AF-A0AAW7YTL6-F1
#
_entry.id   AF-A0AAW7YTL6-F1
#
_cell.length_a   1.000
_cell.length_b   1.000
_cell.length_c   1.000
_cell.angle_alpha   90.00
_cell.angle_beta   90.00
_cell.angle_gamma   90.00
#
_symmetry.space_group_name_H-M   'P 1'
#
loop_
_entity.id
_entity.type
_entity.pdbx_description
1 polymer ?
#
loop_
_entity_poly.entity_id
_entity_poly.type
_entity_poly.pdbx_seq_one_letter_code
_entity_poly.pdbx_strand_id
1 'polypeptide(L)' 'MPMVIATAESFGLTGYESAAELDENADFYTRMEAIRRLAGAKMGMGDVSKSVTPKFGLLAPANQGGTIATRYF' A
#
# COMPACT_ATOMS: atom_id res chain seq x y z
N MET A 1 13.17 6.14 -3.24
CA MET A 1 12.02 6.30 -2.31
C MET A 1 11.90 5.02 -1.49
N PRO A 2 11.91 5.07 -0.14
CA PRO A 2 11.60 3.90 0.68
C PRO A 2 10.17 3.43 0.45
N MET A 3 9.97 2.12 0.21
CA MET A 3 8.70 1.55 -0.24
C MET A 3 8.39 0.25 0.50
N VAL A 4 7.14 0.10 0.89
CA VAL A 4 6.53 -1.19 1.24
C VAL A 4 5.70 -1.64 0.05
N ILE A 5 5.86 -2.89 -0.36
CA ILE A 5 5.14 -3.46 -1.50
C ILE A 5 4.41 -4.71 -1.02
N ALA A 6 3.12 -4.82 -1.34
CA ALA A 6 2.29 -5.98 -1.03
C ALA A 6 1.38 -6.34 -2.22
N THR A 7 0.84 -7.56 -2.23
CA THR A 7 -0.22 -7.92 -3.17
C THR A 7 -1.55 -7.33 -2.71
N ALA A 8 -2.38 -6.86 -3.65
CA ALA A 8 -3.73 -6.37 -3.35
C ALA A 8 -4.58 -7.45 -2.65
N GLU A 9 -4.44 -8.70 -3.09
CA GLU A 9 -5.15 -9.86 -2.55
C GLU A 9 -4.89 -10.08 -1.04
N SER A 10 -3.68 -9.76 -0.54
CA SER A 10 -3.37 -9.86 0.90
C SER A 10 -4.24 -8.95 1.77
N PHE A 11 -4.83 -7.92 1.17
CA PHE A 11 -5.77 -7.00 1.80
C PHE A 11 -7.24 -7.28 1.44
N GLY A 12 -7.52 -8.34 0.67
CA GLY A 12 -8.86 -8.62 0.15
C GLY A 12 -9.26 -7.68 -0.99
N LEU A 13 -8.30 -7.03 -1.63
CA LEU A 13 -8.52 -6.10 -2.74
C LEU A 13 -8.16 -6.76 -4.07
N THR A 14 -8.78 -6.28 -5.13
CA THR A 14 -8.50 -6.67 -6.52
C THR A 14 -7.27 -5.95 -7.09
N GLY A 15 -6.97 -4.74 -6.60
CA GLY A 15 -5.95 -3.85 -7.14
C GLY A 15 -6.45 -3.00 -8.32
N TYR A 16 -7.75 -3.09 -8.64
CA TYR A 16 -8.40 -2.35 -9.71
C TYR A 16 -9.44 -1.33 -9.23
N GLU A 17 -9.66 -1.23 -7.91
CA GLU A 17 -10.52 -0.24 -7.29
C GLU A 17 -10.10 1.18 -7.71
N SER A 18 -11.05 2.11 -7.80
CA SER A 18 -10.76 3.52 -7.95
C SER A 18 -10.08 4.09 -6.71
N ALA A 19 -9.45 5.26 -6.86
CA ALA A 19 -8.88 5.98 -5.72
C ALA A 19 -9.94 6.29 -4.65
N ALA A 20 -11.15 6.70 -5.07
CA ALA A 20 -12.25 7.01 -4.16
C ALA A 20 -12.70 5.78 -3.35
N GLU A 21 -12.88 4.62 -4.00
CA GLU A 21 -13.23 3.37 -3.30
C GLU A 21 -12.16 2.96 -2.27
N LEU A 22 -10.88 3.19 -2.57
CA LEU A 22 -9.78 2.91 -1.65
C LEU A 22 -9.74 3.91 -0.50
N ASP A 23 -9.94 5.20 -0.78
CA ASP A 23 -9.97 6.29 0.21
C ASP A 23 -11.11 6.14 1.22
N GLU A 24 -12.23 5.54 0.81
CA GLU A 24 -13.36 5.21 1.70
C GLU A 24 -13.14 3.92 2.51
N ASN A 25 -12.11 3.12 2.19
CA ASN A 25 -11.85 1.83 2.84
C ASN A 25 -10.99 1.97 4.12
N ALA A 26 -11.63 2.37 5.22
CA ALA A 26 -10.96 2.55 6.52
C ALA A 26 -10.27 1.28 7.07
N ASP A 27 -10.83 0.10 6.80
CA ASP A 27 -10.27 -1.18 7.23
C ASP A 27 -8.95 -1.50 6.53
N PHE A 28 -8.88 -1.21 5.22
CA PHE A 28 -7.63 -1.28 4.46
C PHE A 28 -6.57 -0.34 5.04
N TYR A 29 -6.90 0.94 5.25
CA TYR A 29 -5.96 1.93 5.79
C TYR A 29 -5.44 1.53 7.18
N THR A 30 -6.30 1.00 8.04
CA THR A 30 -5.92 0.55 9.38
C THR A 30 -4.86 -0.56 9.32
N ARG A 31 -5.07 -1.56 8.44
CA ARG A 31 -4.12 -2.67 8.25
C ARG A 31 -2.84 -2.19 7.57
N MET A 32 -2.95 -1.36 6.54
CA MET A 32 -1.84 -0.84 5.75
C MET A 32 -0.91 0.05 6.58
N GLU A 33 -1.45 0.96 7.39
CA GLU A 33 -0.66 1.85 8.25
C GLU A 33 0.11 1.07 9.34
N ALA A 34 -0.51 0.07 9.96
CA ALA A 34 0.17 -0.79 10.94
C ALA A 34 1.40 -1.46 10.31
N ILE A 35 1.27 -1.98 9.09
CA ILE A 35 2.38 -2.58 8.35
C ILE A 35 3.41 -1.53 7.95
N ARG A 36 2.99 -0.35 7.46
CA ARG A 36 3.88 0.75 7.07
C ARG A 36 4.77 1.20 8.23
N ARG A 37 4.23 1.30 9.45
CA ARG A 37 4.99 1.68 10.65
C ARG A 37 6.00 0.60 11.06
N LEU A 38 5.59 -0.67 11.04
CA LEU A 38 6.50 -1.80 11.30
C LEU A 38 7.63 -1.84 10.27
N ALA A 39 7.32 -1.61 9.00
CA ALA A 39 8.31 -1.55 7.93
C ALA A 39 9.26 -0.35 8.09
N GLY A 40 8.75 0.84 8.43
CA GLY A 40 9.58 2.01 8.72
C GLY A 40 10.61 1.74 9.83
N ALA A 41 10.18 1.12 10.93
CA ALA A 41 11.10 0.71 11.99
C ALA A 41 12.15 -0.30 11.49
N LYS A 42 11.74 -1.33 10.73
CA LYS A 42 12.65 -2.35 10.16
C LYS A 42 13.61 -1.79 9.10
N MET A 43 13.23 -0.72 8.42
CA MET A 43 14.08 0.01 7.46
C MET A 43 15.05 0.98 8.15
N GLY A 44 15.04 1.08 9.48
CA GLY A 44 15.91 2.01 10.22
C GLY A 44 15.41 3.46 10.23
N MET A 45 14.13 3.70 9.89
CA MET A 45 13.54 5.04 9.82
C MET A 45 12.92 5.52 11.14
N GLY A 46 12.89 4.66 12.18
CA GLY A 46 12.26 4.96 13.45
C GLY A 46 10.74 5.03 13.38
N ASP A 47 10.12 5.90 14.20
CA ASP A 47 8.68 6.12 14.16
C ASP A 47 8.28 7.02 12.99
N VAL A 48 7.53 6.45 12.05
CA VAL A 48 7.07 7.12 10.83
C VAL A 48 5.61 7.59 10.91
N SER A 49 5.01 7.64 12.10
CA SER A 49 3.62 8.08 12.33
C SER A 49 3.29 9.48 11.83
N LYS A 50 4.30 10.36 11.76
CA LYS A 50 4.20 11.74 11.23
C LYS A 50 4.97 11.94 9.93
N SER A 51 5.33 10.85 9.26
CA SER A 51 6.09 10.84 8.00
C SER A 51 5.24 10.26 6.87
N VAL A 52 5.38 10.85 5.68
CA VAL A 52 4.78 10.34 4.42
C VAL A 52 5.57 9.19 3.80
N THR A 53 6.66 8.75 4.45
CA THR A 53 7.51 7.62 4.01
C THR A 53 7.71 6.60 5.13
N PRO A 54 7.91 5.31 4.83
CA PRO A 54 7.93 4.72 3.49
C PRO A 54 6.56 4.76 2.81
N LYS A 55 6.57 4.79 1.48
CA LYS A 55 5.37 4.76 0.63
C LYS A 55 4.83 3.34 0.55
N PHE A 56 3.54 3.18 0.24
CA PHE A 56 2.90 1.86 0.18
C PHE A 56 2.39 1.59 -1.24
N GLY A 57 2.81 0.47 -1.82
CA GLY A 57 2.36 0.01 -3.13
C GLY A 57 1.59 -1.29 -3.03
N LEU A 58 0.36 -1.32 -3.53
CA LEU A 58 -0.37 -2.56 -3.79
C LEU A 58 -0.17 -2.98 -5.24
N LEU A 59 0.14 -4.24 -5.45
CA LEU A 59 0.34 -4.84 -6.76
C LEU A 59 -0.73 -5.87 -7.08
N ALA A 60 -1.16 -5.86 -8.34
CA ALA A 60 -2.04 -6.85 -8.95
C ALA A 60 -1.58 -7.15 -10.39
N PRO A 61 -2.01 -8.26 -11.01
CA PRO A 61 -1.77 -8.50 -12.44
C PRO A 61 -2.20 -7.30 -13.30
N ALA A 62 -1.57 -7.09 -14.45
CA ALA A 62 -2.06 -6.08 -15.39
C ALA A 62 -3.30 -6.61 -16.13
N ASN A 63 -4.29 -5.73 -16.38
CA ASN A 63 -5.51 -6.06 -17.12
C ASN A 63 -5.68 -5.27 -18.44
N GLN A 64 -4.73 -4.40 -18.78
CA GLN A 64 -4.75 -3.55 -19.99
C GLN A 64 -3.42 -3.64 -20.77
N GLY A 65 -2.88 -4.85 -20.93
CA GLY A 65 -1.68 -5.09 -21.76
C GLY A 65 -0.34 -4.60 -21.18
N GLY A 66 -0.32 -4.17 -19.91
CA GLY A 66 0.91 -3.81 -19.19
C GLY A 66 1.58 -4.99 -18.47
N THR A 67 2.59 -4.71 -17.66
CA THR A 67 3.32 -5.73 -16.86
C THR A 67 2.68 -5.98 -15.49
N ILE A 68 2.23 -4.92 -14.81
CA ILE A 68 1.64 -4.99 -13.48
C ILE A 68 0.70 -3.81 -13.25
N ALA A 69 -0.38 -4.01 -12.48
CA ALA A 69 -1.24 -2.93 -12.01
C ALA A 69 -0.81 -2.52 -10.59
N THR A 70 -0.86 -1.22 -10.31
CA THR A 70 -0.41 -0.65 -9.03
C THR A 70 -1.43 0.32 -8.47
N ARG A 71 -1.58 0.34 -7.15
CA ARG A 71 -2.14 1.45 -6.36
C ARG A 71 -1.07 1.97 -5.42
N TYR A 72 -0.92 3.28 -5.35
CA TYR A 72 0.20 3.93 -4.67
C TYR A 72 -0.31 4.92 -3.63
N PHE A 73 0.22 4.82 -2.41
CA PHE A 73 -0.12 5.63 -1.25
C PHE A 73 1.16 6.27 -0.67
#